data_AF-A0A7H9HTK9-F1
#
_entry.id   AF-A0A7H9HTK9-F1
#
_cell.length_a   1.000
_cell.length_b   1.000
_cell.length_c   1.000
_cell.angle_alpha   90.00
_cell.angle_beta   90.00
_cell.angle_gamma   90.00
#
_symmetry.space_group_name_H-M   'P 1'
#
loop_
_entity.id
_entity.type
_entity.pdbx_description
1 polymer ?
#
loop_
_entity_poly.entity_id
_entity_poly.type
_entity_poly.pdbx_seq_one_letter_code
_entity_poly.pdbx_strand_id
1 'polypeptide(L)'
;MTRNFHVPSLEELLQSDYVDTDESPFNIKNFIAFLVKSHCDENYEFWKSCNYYLNNVDEPTFDFVRWNTEIYENFIKVNAPKECNLPEDIRKAYRDWYMHSIIPSRDIVLRARQHTLNLMSDAYRQFIRQVNSTVDGETILKRSLTVSNATKNGATVSTSSTSTSSSRAASTGPTHKSLLSKGKALVEKFKRKTHKPALKKASSTGNALHPCAHF
;
A
#
# COMPACT_ATOMS: atom_id res chain seq x y z
N MET A 1 4.47 32.60 11.69
CA MET A 1 3.98 32.19 10.36
C MET A 1 3.87 30.68 10.37
N THR A 2 2.67 30.12 10.39
CA THR A 2 2.45 28.69 10.16
C THR A 2 2.76 28.42 8.68
N ARG A 3 3.81 27.65 8.38
CA ARG A 3 4.04 27.18 7.01
C ARG A 3 2.90 26.21 6.69
N ASN A 4 2.04 26.59 5.75
CA ASN A 4 0.93 25.77 5.31
C ASN A 4 1.44 24.84 4.21
N PHE A 5 1.82 23.64 4.58
CA PHE A 5 2.29 22.64 3.63
C PHE A 5 1.08 21.96 2.98
N HIS A 6 1.16 21.73 1.66
CA HIS A 6 0.21 20.87 0.97
C HIS A 6 0.40 19.43 1.47
N VAL A 7 -0.70 18.79 1.86
CA VAL A 7 -0.75 17.37 2.19
C VAL A 7 -1.24 16.63 0.95
N PRO A 8 -0.38 15.86 0.26
CA PRO A 8 -0.81 15.09 -0.90
C PRO A 8 -1.75 13.97 -0.47
N SER A 9 -2.38 13.30 -1.43
CA SER A 9 -2.94 11.97 -1.22
C SER A 9 -1.84 10.91 -1.25
N LEU A 10 -2.16 9.69 -0.80
CA LEU A 10 -1.21 8.57 -0.89
C LEU A 10 -0.83 8.28 -2.35
N GLU A 11 -1.80 8.35 -3.26
CA GLU A 11 -1.57 8.08 -4.69
C GLU A 11 -0.68 9.14 -5.32
N GLU A 12 -0.96 10.42 -5.06
CA GLU A 12 -0.10 11.53 -5.49
C GLU A 12 1.31 11.37 -4.93
N LEU A 13 1.47 11.02 -3.65
CA LEU A 13 2.78 10.86 -3.04
C LEU A 13 3.62 9.72 -3.67
N LEU A 14 2.95 8.68 -4.15
CA LEU A 14 3.60 7.49 -4.73
C LEU A 14 3.86 7.63 -6.24
N GLN A 15 3.33 8.67 -6.90
CA GLN A 15 3.56 8.92 -8.31
C GLN A 15 5.01 9.38 -8.56
N SER A 16 5.63 8.88 -9.62
CA SER A 16 7.05 9.16 -9.94
C SER A 16 7.32 10.62 -10.33
N ASP A 17 6.30 11.33 -10.80
CA ASP A 17 6.33 12.74 -11.19
C ASP A 17 5.88 13.69 -10.07
N TYR A 18 5.57 13.16 -8.88
CA TYR A 18 5.32 14.00 -7.72
C TYR A 18 6.58 14.79 -7.37
N VAL A 19 6.46 16.12 -7.41
CA VAL A 19 7.57 17.02 -7.12
C VAL A 19 7.85 16.98 -5.62
N ASP A 20 8.76 16.10 -5.26
CA ASP A 20 9.32 16.03 -3.91
C ASP A 20 10.18 17.28 -3.67
N THR A 21 9.59 18.29 -3.04
CA THR A 21 10.39 19.36 -2.44
C THR A 21 10.84 18.85 -1.07
N ASP A 22 12.16 18.69 -0.89
CA ASP A 22 12.76 18.33 0.41
C ASP A 22 12.38 19.33 1.55
N GLU A 23 11.79 20.48 1.18
CA GLU A 23 11.21 21.47 2.09
C GLU A 23 9.88 21.04 2.73
N SER A 24 9.08 20.19 2.06
CA SER A 24 7.83 19.66 2.60
C SER A 24 8.12 18.42 3.45
N PRO A 25 7.59 18.33 4.68
CA PRO A 25 7.73 17.10 5.46
C PRO A 25 6.87 15.96 4.90
N PHE A 26 5.89 16.27 4.04
CA PHE A 26 5.00 15.32 3.36
C PHE A 26 5.62 14.83 2.05
N ASN A 27 6.76 14.18 2.16
CA ASN A 27 7.49 13.62 1.03
C ASN A 27 7.65 12.09 1.09
N ILE A 28 8.00 11.50 -0.05
CA ILE A 28 8.08 10.05 -0.19
C ILE A 28 9.21 9.47 0.65
N LYS A 29 10.35 10.17 0.80
CA LYS A 29 11.47 9.71 1.64
C LYS A 29 11.04 9.55 3.09
N ASN A 30 10.34 10.54 3.63
CA ASN A 30 9.81 10.53 4.99
C ASN A 30 8.73 9.47 5.17
N PHE A 31 7.87 9.27 4.17
CA PHE A 31 6.86 8.21 4.23
C PHE A 31 7.49 6.82 4.21
N ILE A 32 8.49 6.57 3.36
CA ILE A 32 9.25 5.30 3.36
C ILE A 32 9.92 5.08 4.71
N ALA A 33 10.57 6.10 5.27
CA ALA A 33 11.19 6.01 6.60
C ALA A 33 10.15 5.69 7.69
N PHE A 34 8.94 6.23 7.57
CA PHE A 34 7.81 5.90 8.44
C PHE A 34 7.38 4.44 8.29
N LEU A 35 7.28 3.92 7.06
CA LEU A 35 6.90 2.52 6.81
C LEU A 35 7.91 1.55 7.41
N VAL A 36 9.21 1.81 7.24
CA VAL A 36 10.29 0.99 7.83
C VAL A 36 10.21 1.00 9.35
N LYS A 37 10.02 2.18 9.95
CA LYS A 37 9.85 2.32 11.41
C LYS A 37 8.60 1.62 11.93
N SER A 38 7.56 1.54 11.09
CA SER A 38 6.29 0.89 11.42
C SER A 38 6.24 -0.58 11.02
N HIS A 39 7.36 -1.12 10.50
CA HIS A 39 7.48 -2.52 10.03
C HIS A 39 6.39 -2.92 9.04
N CYS A 40 6.10 -2.04 8.07
CA CYS A 40 5.10 -2.27 7.02
C CYS A 40 5.59 -1.85 5.62
N ASP A 41 6.91 -1.73 5.44
CA ASP A 41 7.57 -1.34 4.20
C ASP A 41 7.50 -2.41 3.10
N GLU A 42 7.22 -3.68 3.44
CA GLU A 42 6.97 -4.75 2.47
C GLU A 42 5.85 -4.41 1.50
N ASN A 43 4.82 -3.70 1.98
CA ASN A 43 3.71 -3.26 1.14
C ASN A 43 4.19 -2.27 0.07
N TYR A 44 5.05 -1.33 0.43
CA TYR A 44 5.58 -0.36 -0.54
C TYR A 44 6.50 -1.04 -1.57
N GLU A 45 7.36 -1.95 -1.13
CA GLU A 45 8.23 -2.69 -2.04
C GLU A 45 7.46 -3.57 -3.02
N PHE A 46 6.44 -4.28 -2.55
CA PHE A 46 5.58 -5.08 -3.40
C PHE A 46 4.81 -4.21 -4.39
N TRP A 47 4.26 -3.08 -3.93
CA TRP A 47 3.57 -2.11 -4.79
C TRP A 47 4.51 -1.57 -5.88
N LYS A 48 5.77 -1.23 -5.56
CA LYS A 48 6.78 -0.83 -6.55
C LYS A 48 7.03 -1.92 -7.58
N SER A 49 7.20 -3.17 -7.16
CA SER A 49 7.44 -4.28 -8.07
C SER A 49 6.25 -4.55 -9.00
N CYS A 50 5.02 -4.35 -8.51
CA CYS A 50 3.82 -4.37 -9.36
C CYS A 50 3.83 -3.23 -10.41
N ASN A 51 4.18 -2.00 -10.02
CA ASN A 51 4.28 -0.89 -10.99
C ASN A 51 5.40 -1.15 -12.02
N TYR A 52 6.54 -1.69 -11.59
CA TYR A 52 7.62 -2.06 -12.50
C TYR A 52 7.13 -3.05 -13.57
N TYR A 53 6.41 -4.11 -13.17
CA TYR A 53 5.78 -5.01 -14.13
C TYR A 53 4.79 -4.27 -15.04
N LEU A 54 3.86 -3.50 -14.48
CA LEU A 54 2.81 -2.85 -15.27
C LEU A 54 3.33 -1.84 -16.30
N ASN A 55 4.51 -1.26 -16.05
CA ASN A 55 5.16 -0.31 -16.94
C ASN A 55 6.08 -0.96 -17.98
N ASN A 56 6.53 -2.20 -17.74
CA ASN A 56 7.54 -2.85 -18.58
C ASN A 56 7.07 -4.19 -19.19
N VAL A 57 5.86 -4.66 -18.86
CA VAL A 57 5.33 -5.96 -19.32
C VAL A 57 5.28 -6.08 -20.85
N ASP A 58 5.09 -4.96 -21.54
CA ASP A 58 5.00 -4.92 -23.00
C ASP A 58 6.39 -4.79 -23.67
N GLU A 59 7.47 -4.65 -22.89
CA GLU A 59 8.84 -4.55 -23.39
C GLU A 59 9.43 -5.92 -23.74
N PRO A 60 10.04 -6.11 -24.94
CA PRO A 60 10.59 -7.40 -25.35
C PRO A 60 11.70 -7.96 -24.44
N THR A 61 12.36 -7.08 -23.68
CA THR A 61 13.49 -7.41 -22.80
C THR A 61 13.06 -7.74 -21.37
N PHE A 62 11.76 -7.67 -21.05
CA PHE A 62 11.27 -7.91 -19.70
C PHE A 62 11.40 -9.38 -19.31
N ASP A 63 12.18 -9.65 -18.26
CA ASP A 63 12.37 -10.99 -17.72
C ASP A 63 11.24 -11.38 -16.76
N PHE A 64 10.20 -11.98 -17.33
CA PHE A 64 9.04 -12.48 -16.60
C PHE A 64 9.39 -13.52 -15.54
N VAL A 65 10.33 -14.42 -15.85
CA VAL A 65 10.67 -15.55 -14.97
C VAL A 65 11.36 -15.02 -13.72
N ARG A 66 12.35 -14.14 -13.91
CA ARG A 66 13.04 -13.50 -12.80
C ARG A 66 12.08 -12.67 -11.95
N TRP A 67 11.29 -11.78 -12.56
CA TRP A 67 10.34 -10.95 -11.81
C TRP A 67 9.34 -11.79 -11.01
N ASN A 68 8.76 -12.82 -11.62
CA ASN A 68 7.78 -13.67 -10.94
C ASN A 68 8.41 -14.48 -9.79
N THR A 69 9.64 -14.97 -9.98
CA THR A 69 10.40 -15.66 -8.94
C THR A 69 10.70 -14.75 -7.76
N GLU A 70 11.19 -13.53 -8.03
CA GLU A 70 11.48 -12.52 -7.00
C GLU A 70 10.20 -12.12 -6.24
N ILE A 71 9.08 -11.92 -6.95
CA ILE A 71 7.80 -11.63 -6.31
C ILE A 71 7.34 -12.77 -5.40
N TYR A 72 7.32 -13.99 -5.94
CA TYR A 72 6.75 -15.11 -5.22
C TYR A 72 7.55 -15.44 -3.96
N GLU A 73 8.88 -15.55 -4.07
CA GLU A 73 9.75 -15.95 -2.95
C GLU A 73 9.84 -14.88 -1.86
N ASN A 74 9.75 -13.59 -2.20
CA ASN A 74 9.89 -12.52 -1.21
C ASN A 74 8.56 -12.04 -0.61
N PHE A 75 7.47 -12.02 -1.38
CA PHE A 75 6.24 -11.34 -0.97
C PHE A 75 5.00 -12.22 -0.89
N ILE A 76 4.94 -13.35 -1.59
CA ILE A 76 3.70 -14.16 -1.70
C ILE A 76 3.78 -15.48 -0.94
N LYS A 77 4.93 -16.16 -0.99
CA LYS A 77 5.12 -17.47 -0.38
C LYS A 77 4.81 -17.41 1.12
N VAL A 78 4.22 -18.48 1.63
CA VAL A 78 3.97 -18.61 3.07
C VAL A 78 5.30 -18.56 3.82
N ASN A 79 5.39 -17.69 4.83
CA ASN A 79 6.61 -17.37 5.57
C ASN A 79 7.71 -16.72 4.70
N ALA A 80 7.34 -16.04 3.61
CA ALA A 80 8.29 -15.22 2.88
C ALA A 80 8.84 -14.09 3.78
N PRO A 81 10.10 -13.66 3.59
CA PRO A 81 10.72 -12.64 4.44
C PRO A 81 9.97 -11.31 4.43
N LYS A 82 9.23 -11.00 3.35
CA LYS A 82 8.42 -9.80 3.17
C LYS A 82 6.98 -10.16 2.81
N GLU A 83 6.45 -11.23 3.42
CA GLU A 83 5.12 -11.76 3.12
C GLU A 83 4.04 -10.66 3.24
N CYS A 84 3.38 -10.36 2.13
CA CYS A 84 2.32 -9.36 2.05
C CYS A 84 0.97 -9.97 2.44
N ASN A 85 0.15 -9.18 3.16
CA ASN A 85 -1.19 -9.58 3.56
C ASN A 85 -2.20 -9.47 2.39
N LEU A 86 -2.11 -10.42 1.46
CA LEU A 86 -2.92 -10.45 0.24
C LEU A 86 -4.09 -11.46 0.32
N PRO A 87 -5.21 -11.19 -0.36
CA PRO A 87 -6.30 -12.15 -0.53
C PRO A 87 -5.85 -13.49 -1.15
N GLU A 88 -6.47 -14.60 -0.74
CA GLU A 88 -6.05 -15.95 -1.20
C GLU A 88 -6.22 -16.14 -2.72
N ASP A 89 -7.18 -15.48 -3.36
CA ASP A 89 -7.33 -15.55 -4.82
C ASP A 89 -6.13 -14.92 -5.55
N ILE A 90 -5.59 -13.82 -5.02
CA ILE A 90 -4.36 -13.18 -5.53
C ILE A 90 -3.16 -14.09 -5.25
N ARG A 91 -3.01 -14.57 -4.02
CA ARG A 91 -1.90 -15.47 -3.64
C ARG A 91 -1.87 -16.73 -4.49
N LYS A 92 -3.05 -17.33 -4.73
CA LYS A 92 -3.19 -18.51 -5.60
C LYS A 92 -2.76 -18.21 -7.02
N ALA A 93 -3.13 -17.07 -7.59
CA ALA A 93 -2.74 -16.72 -8.95
C ALA A 93 -1.20 -16.63 -9.10
N TYR A 94 -0.52 -15.92 -8.20
CA TYR A 94 0.95 -15.85 -8.19
C TYR A 94 1.61 -17.22 -7.97
N ARG A 95 1.04 -18.06 -7.10
CA ARG A 95 1.50 -19.44 -6.89
C ARG A 95 1.40 -20.29 -8.15
N ASP A 96 0.27 -20.23 -8.84
CA ASP A 96 0.06 -20.97 -10.08
C ASP A 96 1.02 -20.50 -11.18
N TRP A 97 1.33 -19.20 -11.24
CA TRP A 97 2.33 -18.66 -12.18
C TRP A 97 3.72 -19.18 -11.88
N TYR A 98 4.11 -19.17 -10.61
CA TYR A 98 5.43 -19.64 -10.18
C TYR A 98 5.62 -21.14 -10.42
N MET A 99 4.60 -21.96 -10.11
CA MET A 99 4.70 -23.41 -10.22
C MET A 99 4.58 -23.92 -11.65
N HIS A 100 3.79 -23.26 -12.48
CA HIS A 100 3.46 -23.74 -13.83
C HIS A 100 4.06 -22.87 -14.94
N SER A 101 4.85 -21.85 -14.60
CA SER A 101 5.42 -20.87 -15.53
C SER A 101 4.35 -20.21 -16.43
N ILE A 102 3.15 -20.01 -15.89
CA ILE A 102 2.05 -19.37 -16.61
C ILE A 102 2.15 -17.86 -16.41
N ILE A 103 2.17 -17.11 -17.51
CA ILE A 103 2.25 -15.65 -17.42
C ILE A 103 0.97 -15.09 -16.78
N PRO A 104 1.11 -14.18 -15.82
CA PRO A 104 0.00 -13.43 -15.29
C PRO A 104 -0.87 -12.67 -16.25
N SER A 105 -2.19 -12.69 -16.01
CA SER A 105 -3.04 -11.62 -16.50
C SER A 105 -2.71 -10.32 -15.76
N ARG A 106 -2.59 -9.23 -16.52
CA ARG A 106 -2.42 -7.86 -16.02
C ARG A 106 -3.46 -7.48 -14.96
N ASP A 107 -4.67 -8.03 -15.03
CA ASP A 107 -5.76 -7.80 -14.06
C ASP A 107 -5.36 -8.20 -12.63
N ILE A 108 -4.72 -9.36 -12.46
CA ILE A 108 -4.33 -9.84 -11.13
C ILE A 108 -3.29 -8.91 -10.51
N VAL A 109 -2.32 -8.45 -11.30
CA VAL A 109 -1.28 -7.52 -10.83
C VAL A 109 -1.88 -6.16 -10.47
N LEU A 110 -2.87 -5.67 -11.24
CA LEU A 110 -3.61 -4.45 -10.89
C LEU A 110 -4.37 -4.60 -9.57
N ARG A 111 -5.06 -5.72 -9.36
CA ARG A 111 -5.78 -5.99 -8.11
C ARG A 111 -4.83 -6.11 -6.93
N ALA A 112 -3.67 -6.76 -7.11
CA ALA A 112 -2.64 -6.87 -6.08
C ALA A 112 -2.08 -5.49 -5.70
N ARG A 113 -1.71 -4.67 -6.70
CA ARG A 113 -1.27 -3.29 -6.50
C ARG A 113 -2.30 -2.46 -5.73
N GLN A 114 -3.58 -2.53 -6.12
CA GLN A 114 -4.65 -1.78 -5.45
C GLN A 114 -4.85 -2.25 -4.00
N HIS A 115 -4.83 -3.56 -3.76
CA HIS A 115 -4.96 -4.10 -2.41
C HIS A 115 -3.83 -3.61 -1.51
N THR A 116 -2.59 -3.63 -1.99
CA THR A 116 -1.43 -3.15 -1.24
C THR A 116 -1.47 -1.65 -0.98
N LEU A 117 -1.98 -0.85 -1.92
CA LEU A 117 -2.26 0.56 -1.69
C LEU A 117 -3.27 0.78 -0.55
N ASN A 118 -4.30 -0.05 -0.47
CA ASN A 118 -5.28 -0.01 0.62
C ASN A 118 -4.64 -0.40 1.97
N LEU A 119 -3.71 -1.36 1.99
CA LEU A 119 -2.95 -1.69 3.21
C LEU A 119 -2.12 -0.50 3.70
N MET A 120 -1.43 0.18 2.78
CA MET A 120 -0.63 1.36 3.10
C MET A 120 -1.47 2.58 3.50
N SER A 121 -2.76 2.62 3.17
CA SER A 121 -3.63 3.76 3.47
C SER A 121 -3.76 4.02 4.97
N ASP A 122 -3.71 2.99 5.82
CA ASP A 122 -3.71 3.21 7.27
C ASP A 122 -2.39 3.79 7.77
N ALA A 123 -1.27 3.20 7.34
CA ALA A 123 0.07 3.72 7.62
C ALA A 123 0.22 5.18 7.17
N TYR A 124 -0.35 5.52 6.01
CA TYR A 124 -0.38 6.88 5.50
C TYR A 124 -1.13 7.86 6.41
N ARG A 125 -2.33 7.50 6.88
CA ARG A 125 -3.08 8.33 7.83
C ARG A 125 -2.30 8.53 9.14
N GLN A 126 -1.58 7.51 9.60
CA GLN A 126 -0.73 7.61 10.78
C GLN A 126 0.47 8.52 10.55
N PHE A 127 1.13 8.41 9.39
CA PHE A 127 2.21 9.27 8.95
C PHE A 127 1.80 10.75 8.96
N ILE A 128 0.65 11.10 8.36
CA ILE A 128 0.15 12.49 8.36
C ILE A 128 -0.04 13.03 9.78
N ARG A 129 -0.61 12.24 10.69
CA ARG A 129 -0.78 12.65 12.09
C ARG A 129 0.56 12.85 12.80
N GLN A 130 1.53 11.97 12.55
CA GLN A 130 2.86 12.09 13.12
C GLN A 130 3.55 13.38 12.65
N VAL A 131 3.54 13.63 11.34
CA VAL A 131 4.15 14.83 10.76
C VAL A 131 3.49 16.10 11.30
N ASN A 132 2.16 16.18 11.33
CA ASN A 132 1.45 17.32 11.91
C ASN A 132 1.84 17.56 13.37
N SER A 133 1.91 16.49 14.18
CA SER A 133 2.31 16.61 15.60
C SER A 133 3.73 17.13 15.78
N THR A 134 4.66 16.77 14.89
CA THR A 134 6.04 17.28 14.92
C THR A 134 6.14 18.73 14.51
N VAL A 135 5.41 19.15 13.47
CA VAL A 135 5.37 20.54 13.00
C VAL A 135 4.74 21.45 14.06
N ASP A 136 3.65 21.03 14.67
CA ASP A 136 2.99 21.77 15.75
C ASP A 136 3.87 21.85 17.00
N GLY A 137 4.51 20.73 17.40
CA GLY A 137 5.42 20.69 18.54
C GLY A 137 6.62 21.63 18.39
N GLU A 138 7.20 21.73 17.20
CA GLU A 138 8.27 22.69 16.91
C GLU A 138 7.80 24.15 17.07
N THR A 139 6.56 24.47 16.67
CA THR A 139 6.02 25.83 16.83
C THR A 139 5.81 26.21 18.30
N ILE A 140 5.44 25.25 19.15
CA ILE A 140 5.24 25.47 20.60
C ILE A 140 6.58 25.72 21.29
N LEU A 141 7.62 24.93 21.00
CA LEU A 141 8.97 25.13 21.55
C LEU A 141 9.58 26.46 21.10
N LYS A 142 9.44 26.84 19.82
CA LYS A 142 9.93 28.14 19.31
C LYS A 142 9.18 29.33 19.93
N ARG A 143 7.89 29.19 20.25
CA ARG A 143 7.12 30.21 20.97
C ARG A 143 7.53 30.32 22.44
N SER A 144 7.79 29.19 23.12
CA SER A 144 8.25 29.21 24.51
C SER A 144 9.63 29.87 24.66
N LEU A 145 10.51 29.73 23.68
CA LEU A 145 11.86 30.34 23.70
C LEU A 145 11.86 31.83 23.33
N THR A 146 10.82 32.33 22.66
CA THR A 146 10.67 33.77 22.34
C THR A 146 9.99 34.56 23.45
N VAL A 147 9.22 33.91 24.34
CA VAL A 147 8.62 34.55 25.52
C VAL A 147 9.64 34.74 26.66
N SER A 148 10.70 33.93 26.73
CA SER A 148 11.71 34.01 27.79
C SER A 148 12.68 35.21 27.68
N ASN A 149 12.63 36.01 26.60
CA ASN A 149 13.47 37.20 26.45
C ASN A 149 12.75 38.53 26.70
N ALA A 150 11.49 38.51 27.17
CA ALA A 150 10.71 39.70 27.48
C ALA A 150 10.33 39.80 28.96
N THR A 151 11.23 39.48 29.89
CA THR A 151 11.09 39.95 31.29
C THR A 151 12.44 39.94 32.01
N LYS A 152 13.27 40.95 31.77
CA LYS A 152 14.16 41.46 32.80
C LYS A 152 13.52 42.73 33.35
N ASN A 153 12.94 42.61 34.54
CA ASN A 153 13.13 43.57 35.64
C ASN A 153 12.42 43.08 36.90
N GLY A 154 13.25 42.66 37.87
CA GLY A 154 13.09 42.88 39.31
C GLY A 154 11.87 42.29 40.03
N ALA A 155 12.10 41.22 40.81
CA ALA A 155 12.03 41.29 42.28
C ALA A 155 12.21 39.87 42.89
N THR A 156 13.21 39.76 43.75
CA THR A 156 13.45 38.69 44.71
C THR A 156 12.30 38.57 45.72
N VAL A 157 11.78 37.35 45.97
CA VAL A 157 11.34 36.89 47.31
C VAL A 157 11.30 35.34 47.30
N SER A 158 11.99 34.74 48.26
CA SER A 158 11.92 33.33 48.66
C SER A 158 10.63 33.04 49.44
N THR A 159 10.20 31.77 49.54
CA THR A 159 10.06 30.98 50.80
C THR A 159 8.97 29.87 50.72
N SER A 160 9.41 28.67 51.12
CA SER A 160 8.71 27.53 51.77
C SER A 160 7.53 26.78 51.14
N SER A 161 7.78 25.47 51.05
CA SER A 161 6.91 24.30 51.11
C SER A 161 5.78 24.34 52.15
N THR A 162 4.64 23.70 51.86
CA THR A 162 3.89 22.87 52.82
C THR A 162 3.09 21.80 52.08
N SER A 163 3.24 20.56 52.53
CA SER A 163 2.49 19.36 52.16
C SER A 163 1.13 19.32 52.87
N THR A 164 0.11 18.78 52.22
CA THR A 164 -1.05 18.23 52.94
C THR A 164 -1.69 17.09 52.16
N SER A 165 -1.84 15.98 52.87
CA SER A 165 -2.45 14.72 52.51
C SER A 165 -3.94 14.70 52.87
N SER A 166 -4.74 13.89 52.14
CA SER A 166 -5.94 13.13 52.61
C SER A 166 -6.66 12.51 51.40
N SER A 167 -6.58 11.19 51.19
CA SER A 167 -7.51 10.11 51.62
C SER A 167 -8.72 9.94 50.65
N ARG A 168 -8.72 8.89 49.81
CA ARG A 168 -9.30 7.52 49.95
C ARG A 168 -10.82 7.39 49.65
N ALA A 169 -11.16 6.62 48.61
CA ALA A 169 -12.24 5.60 48.50
C ALA A 169 -12.34 5.15 47.01
N ALA A 170 -12.00 3.93 46.59
CA ALA A 170 -12.64 2.61 46.78
C ALA A 170 -13.72 2.25 45.71
N SER A 171 -13.36 1.25 44.89
CA SER A 171 -14.21 0.29 44.13
C SER A 171 -15.08 0.86 43.00
N THR A 172 -15.29 0.25 41.83
CA THR A 172 -15.42 -1.17 41.44
C THR A 172 -15.08 -1.35 39.94
N GLY A 173 -14.43 -2.47 39.55
CA GLY A 173 -14.50 -2.96 38.15
C GLY A 173 -15.93 -3.38 37.77
N PRO A 174 -16.24 -3.75 36.50
CA PRO A 174 -15.71 -5.02 35.98
C PRO A 174 -15.59 -5.18 34.43
N THR A 175 -14.87 -6.24 34.04
CA THR A 175 -15.05 -7.16 32.87
C THR A 175 -15.18 -6.68 31.42
N HIS A 176 -14.09 -6.93 30.67
CA HIS A 176 -14.00 -7.67 29.40
C HIS A 176 -15.30 -8.03 28.65
N LYS A 177 -15.52 -7.46 27.45
CA LYS A 177 -16.24 -8.11 26.33
C LYS A 177 -15.67 -7.70 24.97
N SER A 178 -15.09 -8.70 24.31
CA SER A 178 -14.92 -8.85 22.86
C SER A 178 -16.22 -8.54 22.10
N LEU A 179 -16.12 -7.82 20.98
CA LEU A 179 -17.08 -7.90 19.88
C LEU A 179 -16.35 -7.68 18.53
N LEU A 180 -15.88 -8.80 17.97
CA LEU A 180 -15.89 -9.01 16.53
C LEU A 180 -17.35 -8.96 16.03
N SER A 181 -17.55 -8.28 14.90
CA SER A 181 -18.49 -8.63 13.81
C SER A 181 -19.28 -7.43 13.30
N LYS A 182 -19.36 -7.39 11.97
CA LYS A 182 -20.30 -6.71 11.04
C LYS A 182 -19.46 -5.98 9.98
N GLY A 183 -19.55 -6.28 8.69
CA GLY A 183 -20.41 -7.21 7.99
C GLY A 183 -20.02 -7.21 6.52
N LYS A 184 -19.99 -8.40 5.92
CA LYS A 184 -19.92 -8.60 4.48
C LYS A 184 -21.24 -8.17 3.85
N ALA A 185 -21.21 -7.40 2.76
CA ALA A 185 -22.08 -7.55 1.59
C ALA A 185 -21.85 -6.43 0.56
N LEU A 186 -21.32 -6.76 -0.61
CA LEU A 186 -22.03 -6.52 -1.88
C LEU A 186 -21.36 -7.33 -3.00
N VAL A 187 -22.00 -8.42 -3.41
CA VAL A 187 -21.77 -9.11 -4.69
C VAL A 187 -23.04 -8.93 -5.51
N GLU A 188 -22.88 -8.98 -6.83
CA GLU A 188 -23.88 -9.02 -7.90
C GLU A 188 -24.22 -7.67 -8.53
N LYS A 189 -23.61 -7.42 -9.70
CA LYS A 189 -24.32 -7.60 -10.97
C LYS A 189 -23.36 -7.31 -12.12
N PHE A 190 -23.03 -8.31 -12.94
CA PHE A 190 -22.99 -8.21 -14.41
C PHE A 190 -22.69 -9.60 -15.01
N LYS A 191 -23.72 -10.46 -15.04
CA LYS A 191 -23.82 -11.58 -15.98
C LYS A 191 -24.92 -11.30 -16.98
N ARG A 192 -24.56 -10.88 -18.20
CA ARG A 192 -25.32 -11.06 -19.46
C ARG A 192 -24.26 -11.15 -20.58
N LYS A 193 -23.88 -12.34 -21.04
CA LYS A 193 -24.52 -13.19 -22.06
C LYS A 193 -24.53 -12.53 -23.45
N THR A 194 -23.56 -12.90 -24.29
CA THR A 194 -23.67 -13.04 -25.77
C THR A 194 -22.49 -13.89 -26.25
N HIS A 195 -22.71 -15.19 -26.51
CA HIS A 195 -22.85 -15.79 -27.85
C HIS A 195 -21.51 -16.15 -28.54
N LYS A 196 -21.16 -17.43 -28.44
CA LYS A 196 -20.34 -18.15 -29.44
C LYS A 196 -21.03 -18.12 -30.81
N PRO A 197 -20.26 -18.11 -31.89
CA PRO A 197 -20.59 -18.89 -33.07
C PRO A 197 -19.59 -20.03 -33.27
N ALA A 198 -20.14 -21.22 -33.52
CA ALA A 198 -19.42 -22.40 -33.93
C ALA A 198 -19.42 -22.52 -35.47
N LEU A 199 -18.28 -22.97 -36.01
CA LEU A 199 -18.09 -23.81 -37.20
C LEU A 199 -18.83 -23.44 -38.51
N LYS A 200 -18.05 -23.13 -39.55
CA LYS A 200 -18.34 -23.58 -40.92
C LYS A 200 -17.25 -24.55 -41.38
N LYS A 201 -17.69 -25.80 -41.56
CA LYS A 201 -17.00 -26.90 -42.22
C LYS A 201 -17.27 -26.75 -43.72
N ALA A 202 -16.23 -26.67 -44.55
CA ALA A 202 -16.37 -26.73 -46.00
C ALA A 202 -16.02 -28.14 -46.46
N SER A 203 -17.00 -28.84 -47.02
CA SER A 203 -16.84 -30.08 -47.79
C SER A 203 -17.89 -30.06 -48.90
N SER A 204 -17.42 -30.11 -50.15
CA SER A 204 -18.11 -30.64 -51.34
C SER A 204 -17.05 -30.68 -52.44
N THR A 205 -16.53 -31.87 -52.82
CA THR A 205 -16.96 -32.66 -54.01
C THR A 205 -16.92 -31.83 -55.30
N GLY A 206 -16.25 -32.19 -56.39
CA GLY A 206 -15.63 -33.43 -56.85
C GLY A 206 -15.45 -33.34 -58.38
N ASN A 207 -14.82 -34.35 -58.96
CA ASN A 207 -14.62 -34.67 -60.39
C ASN A 207 -13.36 -34.05 -61.03
N ALA A 208 -12.62 -34.69 -61.95
CA ALA A 208 -12.35 -36.07 -62.37
C ALA A 208 -11.38 -35.93 -63.59
N LEU A 209 -10.61 -36.99 -63.92
CA LEU A 209 -9.84 -37.21 -65.18
C LEU A 209 -8.50 -36.44 -65.27
N HIS A 210 -7.32 -36.97 -65.64
CA HIS A 210 -6.89 -38.22 -66.27
C HIS A 210 -5.35 -38.38 -66.07
N PRO A 211 -4.74 -39.59 -66.20
CA PRO A 211 -3.29 -39.83 -66.01
C PRO A 211 -2.47 -39.91 -67.31
N CYS A 212 -1.13 -40.03 -67.17
CA CYS A 212 -0.01 -40.24 -68.13
C CYS A 212 0.98 -39.05 -68.16
N ALA A 213 2.31 -39.19 -68.20
CA ALA A 213 3.18 -40.31 -68.54
C ALA A 213 4.58 -40.18 -67.88
N HIS A 214 5.28 -41.31 -67.84
CA HIS A 214 6.74 -41.44 -67.72
C HIS A 214 7.50 -40.51 -68.66
N PHE A 215 8.60 -39.94 -68.19
CA PHE A 215 9.98 -40.23 -68.61
C PHE A 215 10.96 -39.70 -67.56
#